data_AF-A0AAD6D9Z9-F1
#
_entry.id   AF-A0AAD6D9Z9-F1
#
_cell.length_a   1.000
_cell.length_b   1.000
_cell.length_c   1.000
_cell.angle_alpha   90.00
_cell.angle_beta   90.00
_cell.angle_gamma   90.00
#
_symmetry.space_group_name_H-M   'P 1'
#
loop_
_entity.id
_entity.type
_entity.pdbx_description
1 polymer ?
#
loop_
_entity_poly.entity_id
_entity_poly.type
_entity_poly.pdbx_seq_one_letter_code
_entity_poly.pdbx_strand_id
1 'polypeptide(L)'
;MEAYFCETKIFGDTGYPDDNHVSYSHEWFTSQIATLFSGDPLESIIVLREVRVFYDHASLKLRACLDPFLEREGDKIRQLALTHWRLFVDFDAAVDHQELLQHENEILDVVALSVSDSLADLVFLIQHDIVRPQYYNRFGHSLSFLAFQQGAIEAFQYLVSRMSPIHLLAPASVADTEDGRSILQLATLGPHMFSACWSKIEEMPLHLRGVLSLEDVWNLCRFASVYLAGRMQMRGIDIADAVRRDPSLWLEMILYHKCPGPLFDWLYSNGCPPPEDFLQVYAARFYRFEAAHWLSGLKGRRLPIGDDLR
;
A
#
# COMPACT_ATOMS: atom_id res chain seq x y z
N MET A 1 -23.54 4.78 36.01
CA MET A 1 -24.06 6.15 35.99
C MET A 1 -23.19 6.94 36.96
N GLU A 2 -22.13 7.57 36.45
CA GLU A 2 -21.32 8.59 37.12
C GLU A 2 -20.46 9.24 36.02
N ALA A 3 -20.98 10.32 35.44
CA ALA A 3 -20.28 11.14 34.47
C ALA A 3 -19.58 12.27 35.24
N TYR A 4 -18.25 12.27 35.22
CA TYR A 4 -17.48 13.41 35.70
C TYR A 4 -17.65 14.58 34.73
N PHE A 5 -18.41 15.57 35.16
CA PHE A 5 -18.52 16.89 34.54
C PHE A 5 -17.18 17.62 34.66
N CYS A 6 -16.56 17.96 33.53
CA CYS A 6 -15.46 18.91 33.49
C CYS A 6 -16.06 20.28 33.12
N GLU A 7 -16.43 21.07 34.13
CA GLU A 7 -16.73 22.50 33.94
C GLU A 7 -15.43 23.28 33.83
N THR A 8 -15.25 24.09 32.77
CA THR A 8 -14.49 25.34 32.88
C THR A 8 -14.78 26.32 31.74
N LYS A 9 -15.34 27.48 32.13
CA LYS A 9 -15.48 28.73 31.36
C LYS A 9 -14.12 29.35 31.03
N ILE A 10 -13.85 29.75 29.78
CA ILE A 10 -12.83 30.77 29.41
C ILE A 10 -13.25 31.52 28.12
N PHE A 11 -13.62 32.80 28.31
CA PHE A 11 -13.54 34.02 27.47
C PHE A 11 -13.72 34.01 25.93
N GLY A 12 -14.59 34.93 25.47
CA GLY A 12 -14.74 35.36 24.07
C GLY A 12 -13.95 36.62 23.68
N ASP A 13 -14.45 37.24 22.60
CA ASP A 13 -13.99 38.43 21.84
C ASP A 13 -12.90 38.22 20.76
N THR A 14 -13.26 37.54 19.67
CA THR A 14 -12.84 37.93 18.30
C THR A 14 -13.82 37.42 17.24
N GLY A 15 -14.88 38.17 16.92
CA GLY A 15 -15.51 38.27 15.58
C GLY A 15 -15.95 37.01 14.79
N TYR A 16 -15.80 35.82 15.35
CA TYR A 16 -16.46 34.56 15.01
C TYR A 16 -17.49 34.30 16.12
N PRO A 17 -18.57 33.53 15.88
CA PRO A 17 -19.69 33.44 16.82
C PRO A 17 -19.20 33.06 18.22
N ASP A 18 -19.41 33.96 19.18
CA ASP A 18 -18.99 33.84 20.58
C ASP A 18 -19.44 32.52 21.23
N ASP A 19 -18.48 31.92 21.93
CA ASP A 19 -18.40 30.98 23.06
C ASP A 19 -19.63 30.65 23.95
N ASN A 20 -20.87 30.76 23.47
CA ASN A 20 -22.07 30.31 24.19
C ASN A 20 -22.57 28.91 23.80
N HIS A 21 -21.76 28.10 23.11
CA HIS A 21 -22.21 26.81 22.59
C HIS A 21 -21.24 25.63 22.78
N VAL A 22 -20.53 25.56 23.90
CA VAL A 22 -19.80 24.33 24.29
C VAL A 22 -20.75 23.17 24.62
N SER A 23 -22.03 23.45 24.88
CA SER A 23 -23.10 22.44 25.01
C SER A 23 -23.32 21.64 23.72
N TYR A 24 -22.87 22.15 22.56
CA TYR A 24 -22.89 21.39 21.32
C TYR A 24 -21.76 20.36 21.25
N SER A 25 -20.64 20.50 21.97
CA SER A 25 -19.43 19.74 21.60
C SER A 25 -19.54 18.22 21.79
N HIS A 26 -20.11 17.73 22.89
CA HIS A 26 -20.20 16.28 23.14
C HIS A 26 -21.48 15.66 22.57
N GLU A 27 -22.64 16.31 22.74
CA GLU A 27 -23.92 15.80 22.23
C GLU A 27 -23.98 15.84 20.70
N TRP A 28 -23.51 16.92 20.07
CA TRP A 28 -23.40 16.97 18.61
C TRP A 28 -22.42 15.90 18.13
N PHE A 29 -21.22 15.82 18.72
CA PHE A 29 -20.22 14.83 18.29
C PHE A 29 -20.73 13.39 18.46
N THR A 30 -21.40 13.08 19.58
CA THR A 30 -22.02 11.77 19.81
C THR A 30 -23.14 11.50 18.79
N SER A 31 -23.97 12.51 18.50
CA SER A 31 -25.01 12.42 17.48
C SER A 31 -24.43 12.19 16.08
N GLN A 32 -23.36 12.89 15.72
CA GLN A 32 -22.67 12.69 14.44
C GLN A 32 -22.04 11.31 14.35
N ILE A 33 -21.40 10.83 15.41
CA ILE A 33 -20.87 9.46 15.47
C ILE A 33 -21.99 8.43 15.31
N ALA A 34 -23.20 8.68 15.84
CA ALA A 34 -24.34 7.80 15.58
C ALA A 34 -24.79 7.84 14.11
N THR A 35 -24.84 9.03 13.50
CA THR A 35 -25.19 9.20 12.08
C THR A 35 -24.14 8.60 11.13
N LEU A 36 -22.87 8.57 11.53
CA LEU A 36 -21.77 7.93 10.79
C LEU A 36 -22.02 6.43 10.50
N PHE A 37 -22.92 5.81 11.26
CA PHE A 37 -23.30 4.41 11.11
C PHE A 37 -24.79 4.24 10.74
N SER A 38 -25.43 5.27 10.18
CA SER A 38 -26.85 5.26 9.76
C SER A 38 -27.17 4.19 8.71
N GLY A 39 -26.15 3.69 7.99
CA GLY A 39 -26.26 2.66 6.97
C GLY A 39 -26.26 3.19 5.53
N ASP A 40 -26.39 4.51 5.32
CA ASP A 40 -26.16 5.17 4.04
C ASP A 40 -24.66 5.58 3.92
N PRO A 41 -23.89 5.01 2.99
CA PRO A 41 -22.48 5.34 2.78
C PRO A 41 -22.22 6.80 2.41
N LEU A 42 -23.13 7.44 1.67
CA LEU A 42 -22.99 8.84 1.26
C LEU A 42 -23.27 9.80 2.43
N GLU A 43 -24.28 9.49 3.24
CA GLU A 43 -24.52 10.24 4.47
C GLU A 43 -23.34 10.07 5.44
N SER A 44 -22.86 8.85 5.58
CA SER A 44 -21.73 8.52 6.46
C SER A 44 -20.44 9.23 6.05
N ILE A 45 -20.12 9.36 4.75
CA ILE A 45 -18.92 10.09 4.32
C ILE A 45 -19.07 11.62 4.51
N ILE A 46 -20.27 12.17 4.33
CA ILE A 46 -20.54 13.59 4.63
C ILE A 46 -20.31 13.86 6.11
N VAL A 47 -20.88 13.04 6.98
CA VAL A 47 -20.73 13.14 8.43
C VAL A 47 -19.27 12.94 8.85
N LEU A 48 -18.55 11.98 8.25
CA LEU A 48 -17.11 11.80 8.50
C LEU A 48 -16.33 13.08 8.19
N ARG A 49 -16.62 13.73 7.06
CA ARG A 49 -15.95 14.97 6.65
C ARG A 49 -16.28 16.11 7.60
N GLU A 50 -17.53 16.23 8.03
CA GLU A 50 -17.93 17.25 9.02
C GLU A 50 -17.23 17.03 10.36
N VAL A 51 -17.20 15.78 10.84
CA VAL A 51 -16.49 15.39 12.07
C VAL A 51 -14.99 15.69 11.96
N ARG A 52 -14.36 15.33 10.84
CA ARG A 52 -12.94 15.62 10.60
C ARG A 52 -12.68 17.12 10.52
N VAL A 53 -13.44 17.88 9.73
CA VAL A 53 -13.26 19.33 9.60
C VAL A 53 -13.43 20.02 10.95
N PHE A 54 -14.42 19.61 11.73
CA PHE A 54 -14.59 20.09 13.10
C PHE A 54 -13.36 19.78 13.95
N TYR A 55 -12.86 18.55 13.92
CA TYR A 55 -11.67 18.14 14.67
C TYR A 55 -10.39 18.90 14.21
N ASP A 56 -10.20 19.07 12.91
CA ASP A 56 -9.07 19.79 12.31
C ASP A 56 -9.07 21.28 12.67
N HIS A 57 -10.24 21.88 12.88
CA HIS A 57 -10.35 23.29 13.28
C HIS A 57 -10.57 23.47 14.80
N ALA A 58 -10.76 22.37 15.54
CA ALA A 58 -10.89 22.41 16.99
C ALA A 58 -9.62 22.97 17.64
N SER A 59 -9.81 23.80 18.67
CA SER A 59 -8.70 24.26 19.50
C SER A 59 -7.98 23.07 20.14
N LEU A 60 -6.70 23.22 20.48
CA LEU A 60 -5.91 22.20 21.18
C LEU A 60 -6.62 21.68 22.45
N LYS A 61 -7.32 22.58 23.18
CA LYS A 61 -8.09 22.21 24.37
C LYS A 61 -9.27 21.30 24.03
N LEU A 62 -9.96 21.57 22.92
CA LEU A 62 -11.11 20.77 22.50
C LEU A 62 -10.66 19.40 21.96
N ARG A 63 -9.55 19.33 21.21
CA ARG A 63 -8.95 18.04 20.82
C ARG A 63 -8.53 17.20 22.03
N ALA A 64 -7.92 17.82 23.04
CA ALA A 64 -7.58 17.15 24.30
C ALA A 64 -8.81 16.62 25.07
N CYS A 65 -10.02 17.09 24.77
CA CYS A 65 -11.26 16.54 25.30
C CYS A 65 -11.88 15.46 24.39
N LEU A 66 -11.70 15.55 23.08
CA LEU A 66 -12.21 14.59 22.09
C LEU A 66 -11.36 13.32 22.03
N ASP A 67 -10.03 13.42 22.18
CA ASP A 67 -9.14 12.26 22.13
C ASP A 67 -9.49 11.22 23.21
N PRO A 68 -9.69 11.59 24.51
CA PRO A 68 -10.12 10.63 25.53
C PRO A 68 -11.52 10.05 25.27
N PHE A 69 -12.40 10.76 24.56
CA PHE A 69 -13.70 10.23 24.16
C PHE A 69 -13.52 9.16 23.08
N LEU A 70 -12.74 9.45 22.04
CA LEU A 70 -12.42 8.51 20.98
C LEU A 70 -11.64 7.30 21.51
N GLU A 71 -10.78 7.47 22.51
CA GLU A 71 -10.11 6.35 23.18
C GLU A 71 -11.09 5.49 23.99
N ARG A 72 -12.02 6.11 24.74
CA ARG A 72 -12.97 5.40 25.60
C ARG A 72 -14.05 4.68 24.80
N GLU A 73 -14.58 5.33 23.77
CA GLU A 73 -15.63 4.80 22.92
C GLU A 73 -15.07 4.10 21.67
N GLY A 74 -13.75 4.14 21.47
CA GLY A 74 -13.06 3.66 20.26
C GLY A 74 -13.36 2.21 19.94
N ASP A 75 -13.40 1.33 20.94
CA ASP A 75 -13.76 -0.07 20.71
C ASP A 75 -15.22 -0.20 20.22
N LYS A 76 -16.16 0.58 20.76
CA LYS A 76 -17.56 0.56 20.28
C LYS A 76 -17.66 1.12 18.87
N ILE A 77 -17.00 2.24 18.59
CA ILE A 77 -16.95 2.87 17.28
C ILE A 77 -16.34 1.91 16.25
N ARG A 78 -15.26 1.20 16.61
CA ARG A 78 -14.64 0.18 15.77
C ARG A 78 -15.57 -1.00 15.53
N GLN A 79 -16.28 -1.49 16.54
CA GLN A 79 -17.27 -2.55 16.36
C GLN A 79 -18.44 -2.13 15.46
N LEU A 80 -18.88 -0.87 15.59
CA LEU A 80 -19.87 -0.28 14.67
C LEU A 80 -19.32 -0.21 13.25
N ALA A 81 -18.08 0.23 13.05
CA ALA A 81 -17.44 0.24 11.73
C ALA A 81 -17.34 -1.17 11.13
N LEU A 82 -16.85 -2.16 11.89
CA LEU A 82 -16.77 -3.55 11.45
C LEU A 82 -18.14 -4.09 11.02
N THR A 83 -19.20 -3.76 11.77
CA THR A 83 -20.56 -4.27 11.52
C THR A 83 -21.27 -3.52 10.39
N HIS A 84 -21.33 -2.19 10.46
CA HIS A 84 -22.12 -1.35 9.56
C HIS A 84 -21.42 -1.13 8.22
N TRP A 85 -20.09 -0.99 8.22
CA TRP A 85 -19.31 -0.89 6.98
C TRP A 85 -18.87 -2.26 6.47
N ARG A 86 -19.22 -3.34 7.20
CA ARG A 86 -18.92 -4.74 6.84
C ARG A 86 -17.44 -4.94 6.54
N LEU A 87 -16.61 -4.51 7.47
CA LEU A 87 -15.17 -4.69 7.39
C LEU A 87 -14.76 -5.98 8.10
N PHE A 88 -13.74 -6.64 7.56
CA PHE A 88 -13.11 -7.81 8.16
C PHE A 88 -11.73 -7.43 8.66
N VAL A 89 -11.36 -7.98 9.82
CA VAL A 89 -10.17 -7.56 10.57
C VAL A 89 -8.85 -7.95 9.90
N ASP A 90 -8.87 -8.97 9.05
CA ASP A 90 -7.76 -9.47 8.26
C ASP A 90 -8.27 -10.40 7.15
N PHE A 91 -7.33 -11.03 6.43
CA PHE A 91 -7.60 -11.93 5.32
C PHE A 91 -8.38 -13.18 5.78
N ASP A 92 -7.95 -13.81 6.87
CA ASP A 92 -8.57 -15.04 7.37
C ASP A 92 -10.03 -14.79 7.76
N ALA A 93 -10.30 -13.67 8.44
CA ALA A 93 -11.66 -13.25 8.77
C ALA A 93 -12.50 -12.97 7.51
N ALA A 94 -11.91 -12.41 6.45
CA ALA A 94 -12.62 -12.18 5.19
C ALA A 94 -12.95 -13.51 4.47
N VAL A 95 -12.03 -14.49 4.50
CA VAL A 95 -12.26 -15.84 3.96
C VAL A 95 -13.37 -16.57 4.74
N ASP A 96 -13.32 -16.53 6.08
CA ASP A 96 -14.32 -17.17 6.94
C ASP A 96 -15.74 -16.65 6.68
N HIS A 97 -15.85 -15.44 6.13
CA HIS A 97 -17.11 -14.78 5.82
C HIS A 97 -17.30 -14.58 4.30
N GLN A 98 -16.65 -15.40 3.47
CA GLN A 98 -16.72 -15.27 2.00
C GLN A 98 -18.16 -15.33 1.48
N GLU A 99 -19.04 -16.10 2.13
CA GLU A 99 -20.48 -16.18 1.80
C GLU A 99 -21.25 -14.87 2.04
N LEU A 100 -20.72 -13.98 2.90
CA LEU A 100 -21.31 -12.67 3.20
C LEU A 100 -20.80 -11.56 2.28
N LEU A 101 -19.78 -11.86 1.48
CA LEU A 101 -19.21 -10.91 0.54
C LEU A 101 -20.23 -10.61 -0.55
N GLN A 102 -20.28 -9.35 -0.93
CA GLN A 102 -21.15 -8.94 -2.01
C GLN A 102 -20.40 -9.01 -3.33
N HIS A 103 -21.11 -9.35 -4.40
CA HIS A 103 -20.54 -9.47 -5.74
C HIS A 103 -20.96 -8.32 -6.67
N GLU A 104 -21.69 -7.32 -6.15
CA GLU A 104 -22.17 -6.18 -6.94
C GLU A 104 -21.25 -4.96 -6.79
N ASN A 105 -20.93 -4.33 -7.92
CA ASN A 105 -19.92 -3.27 -8.12
C ASN A 105 -20.23 -1.91 -7.48
N GLU A 106 -21.04 -1.83 -6.43
CA GLU A 106 -21.31 -0.53 -5.80
C GLU A 106 -20.16 -0.14 -4.86
N ILE A 107 -19.25 0.69 -5.40
CA ILE A 107 -18.09 1.34 -4.75
C ILE A 107 -18.51 2.33 -3.64
N LEU A 108 -19.78 2.32 -3.23
CA LEU A 108 -20.29 3.19 -2.18
C LEU A 108 -20.11 2.51 -0.83
N ASP A 109 -18.86 2.33 -0.40
CA ASP A 109 -18.58 2.11 1.02
C ASP A 109 -17.66 3.24 1.54
N VAL A 110 -17.87 3.66 2.78
CA VAL A 110 -17.21 4.85 3.38
C VAL A 110 -15.69 4.73 3.33
N VAL A 111 -15.17 3.52 3.49
CA VAL A 111 -13.73 3.27 3.53
C VAL A 111 -13.15 3.30 2.13
N ALA A 112 -13.82 2.70 1.14
CA ALA A 112 -13.46 2.77 -0.27
C ALA A 112 -13.46 4.22 -0.78
N LEU A 113 -14.47 5.01 -0.39
CA LEU A 113 -14.53 6.45 -0.70
C LEU A 113 -13.41 7.24 0.01
N SER A 114 -13.07 6.89 1.25
CA SER A 114 -11.96 7.52 1.96
C SER A 114 -10.61 7.19 1.30
N VAL A 115 -10.46 5.98 0.77
CA VAL A 115 -9.26 5.56 0.03
C VAL A 115 -9.17 6.26 -1.34
N SER A 116 -10.29 6.42 -2.06
CA SER A 116 -10.31 7.02 -3.41
C SER A 116 -10.23 8.54 -3.39
N ASP A 117 -10.99 9.18 -2.52
CA ASP A 117 -11.35 10.59 -2.68
C ASP A 117 -10.57 11.51 -1.76
N SER A 118 -10.12 11.01 -0.59
CA SER A 118 -9.61 11.88 0.47
C SER A 118 -8.64 11.16 1.41
N LEU A 119 -7.34 11.31 1.13
CA LEU A 119 -6.28 10.83 2.01
C LEU A 119 -6.44 11.36 3.44
N ALA A 120 -6.94 12.58 3.62
CA ALA A 120 -7.18 13.15 4.94
C ALA A 120 -8.27 12.40 5.73
N ASP A 121 -9.35 11.98 5.06
CA ASP A 121 -10.41 11.18 5.70
C ASP A 121 -9.86 9.80 6.09
N LEU A 122 -9.08 9.16 5.20
CA LEU A 122 -8.40 7.89 5.50
C LEU A 122 -7.43 8.00 6.68
N VAL A 123 -6.60 9.05 6.70
CA VAL A 123 -5.64 9.33 7.77
C VAL A 123 -6.37 9.49 9.10
N PHE A 124 -7.47 10.23 9.14
CA PHE A 124 -8.28 10.42 10.34
C PHE A 124 -8.82 9.08 10.86
N LEU A 125 -9.42 8.25 10.00
CA LEU A 125 -9.95 6.94 10.38
C LEU A 125 -8.88 6.02 10.99
N ILE A 126 -7.65 6.05 10.43
CA ILE A 126 -6.54 5.21 10.89
C ILE A 126 -5.89 5.78 12.16
N GLN A 127 -5.73 7.09 12.27
CA GLN A 127 -5.13 7.73 13.46
C GLN A 127 -5.96 7.51 14.72
N HIS A 128 -7.28 7.44 14.57
CA HIS A 128 -8.21 7.21 15.68
C HIS A 128 -8.62 5.73 15.84
N ASP A 129 -7.90 4.80 15.20
CA ASP A 129 -8.12 3.34 15.27
C ASP A 129 -9.57 2.90 15.00
N ILE A 130 -10.29 3.67 14.16
CA ILE A 130 -11.64 3.35 13.67
C ILE A 130 -11.52 2.26 12.60
N VAL A 131 -10.53 2.41 11.72
CA VAL A 131 -10.18 1.44 10.66
C VAL A 131 -8.70 1.12 10.78
N ARG A 132 -8.32 -0.14 10.52
CA ARG A 132 -6.92 -0.53 10.47
C ARG A 132 -6.46 -0.80 9.03
N PRO A 133 -5.19 -0.54 8.70
CA PRO A 133 -4.68 -0.69 7.34
C PRO A 133 -4.82 -2.09 6.74
N GLN A 134 -4.81 -3.13 7.58
CA GLN A 134 -4.90 -4.54 7.15
C GLN A 134 -6.34 -5.04 6.95
N TYR A 135 -7.35 -4.18 7.16
CA TYR A 135 -8.75 -4.59 7.02
C TYR A 135 -9.11 -4.88 5.56
N TYR A 136 -10.16 -5.68 5.42
CA TYR A 136 -10.80 -6.00 4.15
C TYR A 136 -12.21 -5.43 4.17
N ASN A 137 -12.69 -4.93 3.03
CA ASN A 137 -14.06 -4.43 2.94
C ASN A 137 -15.07 -5.55 2.63
N ARG A 138 -16.34 -5.17 2.47
CA ARG A 138 -17.48 -6.06 2.17
C ARG A 138 -17.35 -6.85 0.86
N PHE A 139 -16.43 -6.45 -0.03
CA PHE A 139 -16.15 -7.11 -1.30
C PHE A 139 -14.94 -8.05 -1.19
N GLY A 140 -14.32 -8.11 -0.01
CA GLY A 140 -13.17 -8.95 0.22
C GLY A 140 -11.88 -8.33 -0.28
N HIS A 141 -11.84 -7.02 -0.50
CA HIS A 141 -10.65 -6.29 -0.95
C HIS A 141 -9.94 -5.67 0.24
N SER A 142 -8.62 -5.88 0.34
CA SER A 142 -7.80 -5.12 1.28
C SER A 142 -7.82 -3.63 0.94
N LEU A 143 -7.64 -2.76 1.94
CA LEU A 143 -7.63 -1.31 1.68
C LEU A 143 -6.50 -0.90 0.74
N SER A 144 -5.35 -1.58 0.80
CA SER A 144 -4.25 -1.37 -0.15
C SER A 144 -4.60 -1.81 -1.57
N PHE A 145 -5.40 -2.86 -1.72
CA PHE A 145 -5.88 -3.26 -3.04
C PHE A 145 -6.81 -2.20 -3.65
N LEU A 146 -7.72 -1.64 -2.85
CA LEU A 146 -8.57 -0.54 -3.29
C LEU A 146 -7.75 0.67 -3.73
N ALA A 147 -6.76 1.07 -2.92
CA ALA A 147 -5.87 2.17 -3.25
C ALA A 147 -5.09 1.91 -4.54
N PHE A 148 -4.66 0.65 -4.76
CA PHE A 148 -4.01 0.23 -6.00
C PHE A 148 -4.94 0.32 -7.21
N GLN A 149 -6.14 -0.27 -7.15
CA GLN A 149 -7.11 -0.26 -8.25
C GLN A 149 -7.53 1.15 -8.67
N GLN A 150 -7.59 2.08 -7.71
CA GLN A 150 -7.98 3.46 -7.94
C GLN A 150 -6.81 4.37 -8.32
N GLY A 151 -5.57 3.86 -8.35
CA GLY A 151 -4.37 4.67 -8.63
C GLY A 151 -4.01 5.66 -7.53
N ALA A 152 -4.55 5.50 -6.31
CA ALA A 152 -4.30 6.35 -5.14
C ALA A 152 -2.97 5.99 -4.48
N ILE A 153 -1.85 6.27 -5.17
CA ILE A 153 -0.49 5.88 -4.76
C ILE A 153 -0.14 6.37 -3.34
N GLU A 154 -0.53 7.61 -2.98
CA GLU A 154 -0.26 8.17 -1.66
C GLU A 154 -1.03 7.43 -0.56
N ALA A 155 -2.29 7.07 -0.80
CA ALA A 155 -3.09 6.26 0.12
C ALA A 155 -2.49 4.86 0.28
N PHE A 156 -2.06 4.24 -0.82
CA PHE A 156 -1.37 2.95 -0.78
C PHE A 156 -0.12 3.00 0.10
N GLN A 157 0.75 4.00 -0.11
CA GLN A 157 1.97 4.17 0.67
C GLN A 157 1.69 4.44 2.14
N TYR A 158 0.68 5.27 2.43
CA TYR A 158 0.25 5.54 3.80
C TYR A 158 -0.21 4.25 4.51
N LEU A 159 -1.09 3.47 3.87
CA LEU A 159 -1.58 2.19 4.40
C LEU A 159 -0.43 1.22 4.68
N VAL A 160 0.45 1.00 3.71
CA VAL A 160 1.60 0.10 3.85
C VAL A 160 2.54 0.53 4.97
N SER A 161 2.77 1.85 5.13
CA SER A 161 3.63 2.37 6.21
C SER A 161 3.12 1.99 7.60
N ARG A 162 1.79 1.88 7.74
CA ARG A 162 1.08 1.58 8.99
C ARG A 162 0.80 0.08 9.20
N MET A 163 1.03 -0.76 8.18
CA MET A 163 0.87 -2.21 8.33
C MET A 163 2.06 -2.88 9.02
N SER A 164 1.77 -4.01 9.67
CA SER A 164 2.79 -4.99 10.02
C SER A 164 3.31 -5.68 8.75
N PRO A 165 4.62 -5.96 8.63
CA PRO A 165 5.19 -6.62 7.44
C PRO A 165 4.51 -7.95 7.06
N ILE A 166 3.99 -8.70 8.03
CA ILE A 166 3.31 -9.98 7.77
C ILE A 166 2.04 -9.80 6.94
N HIS A 167 1.31 -8.68 7.12
CA HIS A 167 0.09 -8.42 6.36
C HIS A 167 0.37 -8.10 4.90
N LEU A 168 1.59 -7.66 4.56
CA LEU A 168 1.98 -7.42 3.16
C LEU A 168 2.14 -8.73 2.37
N LEU A 169 2.24 -9.85 3.06
CA LEU A 169 2.33 -11.20 2.46
C LEU A 169 0.95 -11.86 2.33
N ALA A 170 -0.10 -11.29 2.93
CA ALA A 170 -1.47 -11.78 2.76
C ALA A 170 -1.99 -11.46 1.35
N PRO A 171 -2.85 -12.31 0.75
CA PRO A 171 -3.50 -12.02 -0.52
C PRO A 171 -4.29 -10.72 -0.43
N ALA A 172 -4.18 -9.86 -1.44
CA ALA A 172 -4.78 -8.54 -1.39
C ALA A 172 -6.31 -8.55 -1.55
N SER A 173 -6.87 -9.70 -1.95
CA SER A 173 -8.28 -9.93 -2.19
C SER A 173 -8.63 -11.39 -1.88
N VAL A 174 -9.84 -11.63 -1.37
CA VAL A 174 -10.46 -12.96 -1.22
C VAL A 174 -11.43 -13.28 -2.35
N ALA A 175 -11.70 -12.35 -3.27
CA ALA A 175 -12.64 -12.56 -4.35
C ALA A 175 -12.08 -13.56 -5.38
N ASP A 176 -12.82 -14.64 -5.66
CA ASP A 176 -12.40 -15.76 -6.52
C ASP A 176 -12.00 -15.38 -7.97
N THR A 177 -12.32 -14.15 -8.41
CA THR A 177 -11.99 -13.65 -9.76
C THR A 177 -10.63 -12.96 -9.85
N GLU A 178 -9.95 -12.74 -8.74
CA GLU A 178 -8.68 -12.01 -8.70
C GLU A 178 -7.50 -12.96 -8.43
N ASP A 179 -6.33 -12.66 -9.00
CA ASP A 179 -5.13 -13.54 -9.13
C ASP A 179 -4.56 -14.12 -7.81
N GLY A 180 -5.19 -13.92 -6.64
CA GLY A 180 -4.70 -14.38 -5.34
C GLY A 180 -3.38 -13.73 -4.92
N ARG A 181 -2.96 -12.67 -5.62
CA ARG A 181 -1.68 -11.99 -5.38
C ARG A 181 -1.70 -11.33 -4.01
N SER A 182 -0.62 -11.51 -3.27
CA SER A 182 -0.32 -10.73 -2.08
C SER A 182 -0.12 -9.25 -2.39
N ILE A 183 -0.25 -8.41 -1.36
CA ILE A 183 0.00 -6.97 -1.46
C ILE A 183 1.44 -6.71 -1.97
N LEU A 184 2.43 -7.49 -1.53
CA LEU A 184 3.80 -7.42 -2.04
C LEU A 184 3.89 -7.78 -3.53
N GLN A 185 3.22 -8.84 -3.98
CA GLN A 185 3.24 -9.27 -5.38
C GLN A 185 2.60 -8.21 -6.28
N LEU A 186 1.44 -7.65 -5.89
CA LEU A 186 0.83 -6.53 -6.60
C LEU A 186 1.74 -5.31 -6.68
N ALA A 187 2.45 -5.02 -5.59
CA ALA A 187 3.35 -3.88 -5.54
C ALA A 187 4.49 -3.97 -6.58
N THR A 188 4.82 -5.17 -7.08
CA THR A 188 5.82 -5.34 -8.16
C THR A 188 5.45 -4.62 -9.45
N LEU A 189 4.17 -4.28 -9.66
CA LEU A 189 3.69 -3.55 -10.84
C LEU A 189 4.14 -2.08 -10.87
N GLY A 190 4.66 -1.53 -9.76
CA GLY A 190 5.14 -0.14 -9.74
C GLY A 190 6.28 0.11 -8.75
N PRO A 191 7.32 0.88 -9.13
CA PRO A 191 8.52 1.07 -8.30
C PRO A 191 8.24 1.71 -6.94
N HIS A 192 7.34 2.71 -6.90
CA HIS A 192 7.01 3.42 -5.68
C HIS A 192 6.22 2.57 -4.68
N MET A 193 5.37 1.67 -5.20
CA MET A 193 4.58 0.74 -4.39
C MET A 193 5.48 -0.37 -3.87
N PHE A 194 6.29 -0.98 -4.76
CA PHE A 194 7.23 -2.02 -4.35
C PHE A 194 8.21 -1.51 -3.30
N SER A 195 8.76 -0.31 -3.47
CA SER A 195 9.69 0.26 -2.49
C SER A 195 9.04 0.48 -1.12
N ALA A 196 7.76 0.84 -1.07
CA ALA A 196 7.04 1.02 0.18
C ALA A 196 6.83 -0.32 0.90
N CYS A 197 6.48 -1.38 0.17
CA CYS A 197 6.36 -2.72 0.74
C CYS A 197 7.73 -3.29 1.14
N TRP A 198 8.73 -3.14 0.28
CA TRP A 198 10.07 -3.70 0.48
C TRP A 198 10.75 -3.15 1.73
N SER A 199 10.65 -1.85 2.00
CA SER A 199 11.26 -1.24 3.19
C SER A 199 10.76 -1.83 4.51
N LYS A 200 9.52 -2.33 4.53
CA LYS A 200 8.92 -3.01 5.69
C LYS A 200 9.33 -4.47 5.77
N ILE A 201 9.41 -5.14 4.63
CA ILE A 201 9.67 -6.58 4.54
C ILE A 201 11.15 -6.91 4.68
N GLU A 202 12.03 -6.04 4.18
CA GLU A 202 13.47 -6.30 4.13
C GLU A 202 14.13 -6.39 5.51
N GLU A 203 13.43 -6.00 6.57
CA GLU A 203 13.86 -6.09 7.97
C GLU A 203 13.39 -7.40 8.65
N MET A 204 12.39 -8.10 8.08
CA MET A 204 11.85 -9.32 8.67
C MET A 204 12.90 -10.43 8.72
N PRO A 205 12.94 -11.30 9.75
CA PRO A 205 13.88 -12.42 9.82
C PRO A 205 13.51 -13.59 8.88
N LEU A 206 12.60 -13.40 7.93
CA LEU A 206 12.11 -14.44 7.04
C LEU A 206 12.93 -14.51 5.75
N HIS A 207 13.08 -15.74 5.24
CA HIS A 207 13.60 -16.00 3.91
C HIS A 207 12.43 -16.00 2.92
N LEU A 208 12.45 -15.13 1.92
CA LEU A 208 11.34 -14.87 1.00
C LEU A 208 11.39 -15.73 -0.26
N ARG A 209 12.02 -16.91 -0.18
CA ARG A 209 12.16 -17.80 -1.33
C ARG A 209 10.79 -18.29 -1.77
N GLY A 210 10.45 -18.09 -3.03
CA GLY A 210 9.17 -18.51 -3.60
C GLY A 210 8.00 -17.59 -3.29
N VAL A 211 8.21 -16.48 -2.57
CA VAL A 211 7.16 -15.48 -2.32
C VAL A 211 6.81 -14.73 -3.60
N LEU A 212 7.80 -14.41 -4.44
CA LEU A 212 7.57 -13.79 -5.74
C LEU A 212 7.57 -14.85 -6.84
N SER A 213 6.58 -14.77 -7.72
CA SER A 213 6.50 -15.57 -8.94
C SER A 213 7.52 -15.08 -9.99
N LEU A 214 7.69 -15.83 -11.07
CA LEU A 214 8.52 -15.39 -12.20
C LEU A 214 7.98 -14.09 -12.82
N GLU A 215 6.66 -13.95 -12.89
CA GLU A 215 6.01 -12.75 -13.41
C GLU A 215 6.25 -11.52 -12.51
N ASP A 216 6.25 -11.70 -11.19
CA ASP A 216 6.57 -10.62 -10.26
C ASP A 216 8.03 -10.18 -10.44
N VAL A 217 8.97 -11.12 -10.57
CA VAL A 217 10.38 -10.81 -10.86
C VAL A 217 10.53 -10.13 -12.22
N TRP A 218 9.72 -10.52 -13.20
CA TRP A 218 9.64 -9.86 -14.48
C TRP A 218 9.25 -8.39 -14.32
N ASN A 219 8.20 -8.08 -13.57
CA ASN A 219 7.84 -6.69 -13.30
C ASN A 219 8.97 -5.91 -12.60
N LEU A 220 9.70 -6.54 -11.68
CA LEU A 220 10.85 -5.93 -10.99
C LEU A 220 12.00 -5.59 -11.94
N CYS A 221 12.28 -6.38 -12.97
CA CYS A 221 13.32 -6.09 -13.96
C CYS A 221 13.12 -4.74 -14.67
N ARG A 222 11.91 -4.18 -14.63
CA ARG A 222 11.60 -2.85 -15.19
C ARG A 222 12.09 -1.69 -14.33
N PHE A 223 12.49 -1.90 -13.08
CA PHE A 223 12.97 -0.80 -12.21
C PHE A 223 13.99 -1.17 -11.12
N ALA A 224 14.35 -2.44 -10.97
CA ALA A 224 15.27 -2.86 -9.91
C ALA A 224 16.67 -2.25 -10.07
N SER A 225 17.19 -1.65 -9.00
CA SER A 225 18.58 -1.23 -8.95
C SER A 225 19.49 -2.40 -8.55
N VAL A 226 20.80 -2.28 -8.80
CA VAL A 226 21.81 -3.24 -8.31
C VAL A 226 21.73 -3.40 -6.79
N TYR A 227 21.51 -2.29 -6.08
CA TYR A 227 21.34 -2.32 -4.63
C TYR A 227 20.11 -3.15 -4.22
N LEU A 228 18.96 -2.89 -4.86
CA LEU A 228 17.74 -3.65 -4.59
C LEU A 228 17.92 -5.14 -4.91
N ALA A 229 18.50 -5.47 -6.07
CA ALA A 229 18.78 -6.85 -6.47
C ALA A 229 19.66 -7.58 -5.44
N GLY A 230 20.73 -6.94 -4.96
CA GLY A 230 21.58 -7.51 -3.91
C GLY A 230 20.85 -7.71 -2.58
N ARG A 231 20.04 -6.74 -2.15
CA ARG A 231 19.22 -6.85 -0.93
C ARG A 231 18.20 -7.98 -1.03
N MET A 232 17.54 -8.10 -2.18
CA MET A 232 16.58 -9.15 -2.47
C MET A 232 17.23 -10.54 -2.50
N GLN A 233 18.42 -10.65 -3.08
CA GLN A 233 19.18 -11.90 -3.12
C GLN A 233 19.54 -12.39 -1.71
N MET A 234 19.97 -11.49 -0.81
CA MET A 234 20.21 -11.83 0.60
C MET A 234 18.96 -12.33 1.33
N ARG A 235 17.76 -11.98 0.83
CA ARG A 235 16.48 -12.45 1.33
C ARG A 235 15.93 -13.65 0.56
N GLY A 236 16.67 -14.17 -0.42
CA GLY A 236 16.29 -15.36 -1.18
C GLY A 236 15.52 -15.13 -2.46
N ILE A 237 15.41 -13.88 -2.91
CA ILE A 237 14.81 -13.54 -4.19
C ILE A 237 15.96 -13.23 -5.14
N ASP A 238 16.31 -14.20 -5.98
CA ASP A 238 17.43 -14.12 -6.90
C ASP A 238 16.97 -13.72 -8.30
N ILE A 239 17.12 -12.43 -8.64
CA ILE A 239 16.82 -11.91 -9.97
C ILE A 239 17.73 -12.55 -11.03
N ALA A 240 18.99 -12.84 -10.72
CA ALA A 240 19.93 -13.45 -11.65
C ALA A 240 19.50 -14.90 -11.98
N ASP A 241 19.04 -15.66 -10.99
CA ASP A 241 18.47 -17.00 -11.21
C ASP A 241 17.23 -16.95 -12.10
N ALA A 242 16.33 -15.99 -11.86
CA ALA A 242 15.16 -15.79 -12.71
C ALA A 242 15.54 -15.49 -14.15
N VAL A 243 16.50 -14.57 -14.38
CA VAL A 243 17.01 -14.22 -15.72
C VAL A 243 17.67 -15.42 -16.41
N ARG A 244 18.38 -16.29 -15.67
CA ARG A 244 18.93 -17.54 -16.24
C ARG A 244 17.84 -18.50 -16.70
N ARG A 245 16.74 -18.58 -15.95
CA ARG A 245 15.60 -19.46 -16.25
C ARG A 245 14.76 -18.92 -17.41
N ASP A 246 14.63 -17.61 -17.51
CA ASP A 246 13.90 -16.94 -18.58
C ASP A 246 14.71 -15.78 -19.18
N PRO A 247 15.45 -16.03 -20.27
CA PRO A 247 16.23 -15.01 -20.96
C PRO A 247 15.40 -13.86 -21.55
N SER A 248 14.06 -13.97 -21.64
CA SER A 248 13.22 -12.87 -22.10
C SER A 248 13.23 -11.67 -21.15
N LEU A 249 13.57 -11.89 -19.88
CA LEU A 249 13.76 -10.85 -18.86
C LEU A 249 14.81 -9.79 -19.24
N TRP A 250 15.78 -10.15 -20.10
CA TRP A 250 16.72 -9.19 -20.68
C TRP A 250 16.02 -8.11 -21.50
N LEU A 251 15.00 -8.49 -22.28
CA LEU A 251 14.22 -7.52 -23.07
C LEU A 251 13.52 -6.52 -22.18
N GLU A 252 12.92 -7.02 -21.11
CA GLU A 252 12.04 -6.25 -20.25
C GLU A 252 12.80 -5.19 -19.47
N MET A 253 13.98 -5.56 -19.01
CA MET A 253 14.94 -4.61 -18.48
C MET A 253 15.33 -3.56 -19.54
N ILE A 254 15.75 -3.95 -20.74
CA ILE A 254 16.25 -2.98 -21.75
C ILE A 254 15.15 -2.06 -22.28
N LEU A 255 13.92 -2.55 -22.38
CA LEU A 255 12.78 -1.80 -22.87
C LEU A 255 12.28 -0.76 -21.89
N TYR A 256 12.04 -1.21 -20.65
CA TYR A 256 11.23 -0.47 -19.69
C TYR A 256 12.05 0.13 -18.57
N HIS A 257 13.24 -0.40 -18.28
CA HIS A 257 14.09 0.14 -17.24
C HIS A 257 14.68 1.50 -17.63
N LYS A 258 14.51 2.50 -16.75
CA LYS A 258 14.99 3.88 -17.01
C LYS A 258 16.51 3.99 -17.12
N CYS A 259 17.25 3.16 -16.38
CA CYS A 259 18.72 3.13 -16.39
C CYS A 259 19.25 1.68 -16.30
N PRO A 260 19.18 0.88 -17.39
CA PRO A 260 19.42 -0.56 -17.31
C PRO A 260 20.90 -0.96 -17.14
N GLY A 261 21.85 -0.06 -17.48
CA GLY A 261 23.28 -0.37 -17.53
C GLY A 261 23.87 -1.00 -16.25
N PRO A 262 23.64 -0.41 -15.06
CA PRO A 262 24.17 -1.00 -13.83
C PRO A 262 23.61 -2.40 -13.52
N LEU A 263 22.29 -2.61 -13.69
CA LEU A 263 21.69 -3.92 -13.46
C LEU A 263 22.14 -4.93 -14.52
N PHE A 264 22.31 -4.49 -15.77
CA PHE A 264 22.89 -5.27 -16.85
C PHE A 264 24.29 -5.80 -16.49
N ASP A 265 25.20 -4.91 -16.09
CA ASP A 265 26.58 -5.28 -15.74
C ASP A 265 26.62 -6.21 -14.53
N TRP A 266 25.72 -6.00 -13.56
CA TRP A 266 25.58 -6.87 -12.41
C TRP A 266 25.10 -8.27 -12.80
N LEU A 267 24.07 -8.40 -13.65
CA LEU A 267 23.57 -9.68 -14.15
C LEU A 267 24.67 -10.42 -14.94
N TYR A 268 25.39 -9.72 -15.81
CA TYR A 268 26.50 -10.28 -16.57
C TYR A 268 27.60 -10.82 -15.65
N SER A 269 27.98 -10.04 -14.63
CA SER A 269 28.99 -10.44 -13.64
C SER A 269 28.55 -11.62 -12.77
N ASN A 270 27.24 -11.84 -12.62
CA ASN A 270 26.65 -12.99 -11.94
C ASN A 270 26.41 -14.19 -12.88
N GLY A 271 27.14 -14.28 -14.00
CA GLY A 271 27.10 -15.43 -14.89
C GLY A 271 25.81 -15.56 -15.70
N CYS A 272 25.10 -14.44 -15.90
CA CYS A 272 23.92 -14.38 -16.78
C CYS A 272 24.35 -13.68 -18.07
N PRO A 273 24.89 -14.39 -19.08
CA PRO A 273 25.16 -13.76 -20.36
C PRO A 273 23.82 -13.48 -21.08
N PRO A 274 23.69 -12.35 -21.78
CA PRO A 274 22.53 -12.11 -22.61
C PRO A 274 22.53 -13.04 -23.85
N PRO A 275 21.35 -13.33 -24.45
CA PRO A 275 21.29 -14.10 -25.69
C PRO A 275 22.07 -13.45 -26.83
N GLU A 276 22.73 -14.30 -27.63
CA GLU A 276 23.60 -13.88 -28.74
C GLU A 276 22.81 -13.13 -29.82
N ASP A 277 23.37 -12.01 -30.31
CA ASP A 277 22.84 -11.06 -31.32
C ASP A 277 21.47 -10.42 -31.05
N PHE A 278 20.68 -11.00 -30.16
CA PHE A 278 19.35 -10.56 -29.77
C PHE A 278 19.35 -9.11 -29.29
N LEU A 279 20.29 -8.75 -28.41
CA LEU A 279 20.34 -7.42 -27.85
C LEU A 279 20.79 -6.34 -28.85
N GLN A 280 21.60 -6.70 -29.84
CA GLN A 280 22.07 -5.77 -30.86
C GLN A 280 20.96 -5.46 -31.87
N VAL A 281 20.23 -6.49 -32.31
CA VAL A 281 19.04 -6.34 -33.16
C VAL A 281 17.98 -5.50 -32.44
N TYR A 282 17.82 -5.73 -31.13
CA TYR A 282 16.81 -5.05 -30.34
C TYR A 282 17.16 -3.58 -30.04
N ALA A 283 18.39 -3.30 -29.57
CA ALA A 283 18.81 -1.93 -29.29
C ALA A 283 18.80 -1.04 -30.54
N ALA A 284 19.13 -1.60 -31.70
CA ALA A 284 19.04 -0.92 -33.00
C ALA A 284 17.57 -0.61 -33.38
N ARG A 285 16.64 -1.52 -33.13
CA ARG A 285 15.22 -1.39 -33.49
C ARG A 285 14.46 -0.35 -32.66
N PHE A 286 14.83 -0.18 -31.39
CA PHE A 286 14.15 0.73 -30.47
C PHE A 286 14.91 2.03 -30.20
N TYR A 287 15.89 2.36 -31.04
CA TYR A 287 16.72 3.57 -30.94
C TYR A 287 17.37 3.75 -29.56
N ARG A 288 17.68 2.64 -28.88
CA ARG A 288 18.38 2.64 -27.59
C ARG A 288 19.88 2.66 -27.85
N PHE A 289 20.37 3.76 -28.43
CA PHE A 289 21.76 3.91 -28.85
C PHE A 289 22.77 3.67 -27.72
N GLU A 290 22.43 4.04 -26.49
CA GLU A 290 23.25 3.76 -25.30
C GLU A 290 23.36 2.25 -25.03
N ALA A 291 22.25 1.50 -25.14
CA ALA A 291 22.27 0.05 -24.99
C ALA A 291 23.07 -0.63 -26.12
N ALA A 292 22.93 -0.16 -27.36
CA ALA A 292 23.73 -0.66 -28.49
C ALA A 292 25.24 -0.40 -28.28
N HIS A 293 25.59 0.72 -27.65
CA HIS A 293 26.97 1.05 -27.31
C HIS A 293 27.54 0.11 -26.23
N TRP A 294 26.78 -0.19 -25.17
CA TRP A 294 27.23 -1.12 -24.13
C TRP A 294 27.49 -2.53 -24.69
N LEU A 295 26.61 -2.98 -25.59
CA LEU A 295 26.70 -4.31 -26.21
C LEU A 295 27.86 -4.46 -27.20
N SER A 296 28.23 -3.38 -27.88
CA SER A 296 29.43 -3.37 -28.73
C SER A 296 30.71 -3.34 -27.90
N GLY A 297 30.68 -2.72 -26.71
CA GLY A 297 31.78 -2.78 -25.74
C GLY A 297 32.03 -4.18 -25.16
N LEU A 298 31.00 -5.00 -24.97
CA LEU A 298 31.13 -6.39 -24.48
C LEU A 298 31.83 -7.31 -25.49
N LYS A 299 31.57 -7.15 -26.81
CA LYS A 299 32.29 -7.92 -27.85
C LYS A 299 33.80 -7.64 -27.86
N GLY A 300 34.25 -6.52 -27.29
CA GLY A 300 35.66 -6.14 -27.17
C GLY A 300 36.35 -6.53 -25.84
N ARG A 301 35.58 -6.87 -24.79
CA ARG A 301 36.13 -7.32 -23.50
C ARG A 301 36.37 -8.83 -23.56
N ARG A 302 37.59 -9.25 -23.92
CA ARG A 302 38.01 -10.64 -23.67
C ARG A 302 37.92 -10.91 -22.17
N LEU A 303 37.19 -11.96 -21.81
CA LEU A 303 37.17 -12.51 -20.46
C LEU A 303 38.60 -12.84 -20.03
N PRO A 304 38.99 -12.63 -18.76
CA PRO A 304 40.01 -13.47 -18.16
C PRO A 304 39.38 -14.87 -18.06
N ILE A 305 39.71 -15.72 -19.03
CA ILE A 305 39.60 -17.16 -18.83
C ILE A 305 40.45 -17.43 -17.59
N GLY A 306 39.82 -17.90 -16.52
CA GLY A 306 40.53 -18.43 -15.36
C GLY A 306 41.27 -19.69 -15.79
N ASP A 307 42.46 -19.50 -16.35
CA ASP A 307 43.51 -20.50 -16.35
C ASP A 307 44.04 -20.59 -14.92
N ASP A 308 43.30 -21.24 -14.03
CA ASP A 308 43.81 -21.74 -12.74
C ASP A 308 42.85 -22.78 -12.16
N LEU A 309 42.73 -23.91 -12.87
CA LEU A 309 42.48 -25.23 -12.27
C LEU A 309 43.24 -26.27 -13.11
N ARG A 310 44.53 -26.44 -12.79
CA ARG A 310 45.29 -27.67 -13.01
C ARG A 310 45.73 -28.22 -11.67
#